data_AF-A0A9P7QGE5-F1
#
_entry.id   AF-A0A9P7QGE5-F1
#
_cell.length_a   1.000
_cell.length_b   1.000
_cell.length_c   1.000
_cell.angle_alpha   90.00
_cell.angle_beta   90.00
_cell.angle_gamma   90.00
#
_symmetry.space_group_name_H-M   'P 1'
#
loop_
_entity.id
_entity.type
_entity.pdbx_description
1 polymer ?
#
loop_
_entity_poly.entity_id
_entity_poly.type
_entity_poly.pdbx_seq_one_letter_code
_entity_poly.pdbx_strand_id
1 'polypeptide(L)'
;MAYDSSDAELAAVERWIDPATGKPNYSRFTEHNLEERTLAAVELYRDAHYPNIKNAAAALEVPYYRVYGRHKGRQPISHNGGQLAVLTPTEDQALLIWAHRQVMCGHHIQIRRHRLHVKRYSELLVAIRRSRSAGPAVT
;
A
#
# COMPACT_ATOMS: atom_id res chain seq x y z
N MET A 1 -9.41 20.11 -23.67
CA MET A 1 -10.03 20.12 -22.33
C MET A 1 -9.18 19.23 -21.43
N ALA A 2 -8.39 19.86 -20.56
CA ALA A 2 -7.57 19.18 -19.57
C ALA A 2 -8.50 18.68 -18.45
N TYR A 3 -8.52 17.37 -18.20
CA TYR A 3 -9.28 16.80 -17.09
C TYR A 3 -8.53 17.04 -15.78
N ASP A 4 -9.29 17.44 -14.76
CA ASP A 4 -8.88 17.93 -13.45
C ASP A 4 -7.78 17.12 -12.76
N SER A 5 -6.65 17.78 -12.54
CA SER A 5 -5.62 17.35 -11.58
C SER A 5 -5.98 17.76 -10.14
N SER A 6 -6.91 18.71 -9.97
CA SER A 6 -7.23 19.32 -8.67
C SER A 6 -8.10 18.47 -7.75
N ASP A 7 -9.00 17.64 -8.29
CA ASP A 7 -9.91 16.81 -7.46
C ASP A 7 -9.16 15.70 -6.71
N ALA A 8 -8.05 15.20 -7.28
CA ALA A 8 -7.19 14.24 -6.61
C ALA A 8 -6.30 14.90 -5.54
N GLU A 9 -5.79 16.10 -5.82
CA GLU A 9 -4.92 16.87 -4.90
C GLU A 9 -5.66 17.33 -3.64
N LEU A 10 -6.96 17.58 -3.72
CA LEU A 10 -7.77 18.04 -2.58
C LEU A 10 -8.11 16.91 -1.59
N ALA A 11 -8.17 15.66 -2.04
CA ALA A 11 -8.68 14.54 -1.24
C ALA A 11 -7.85 14.22 0.01
N ALA A 12 -6.51 14.24 -0.06
CA ALA A 12 -5.68 14.03 1.14
C ALA A 12 -5.55 15.29 1.98
N VAL A 13 -5.50 16.47 1.37
CA VAL A 13 -5.37 17.74 2.10
C VAL A 13 -6.61 17.97 2.97
N GLU A 14 -7.81 17.81 2.42
CA GLU A 14 -9.06 17.92 3.19
C GLU A 14 -9.17 16.88 4.31
N ARG A 15 -8.58 15.70 4.11
CA ARG A 15 -8.63 14.61 5.09
C ARG A 15 -7.66 14.82 6.25
N TRP A 16 -6.44 15.28 5.97
CA TRP A 16 -5.33 15.27 6.93
C TRP A 16 -4.90 16.65 7.41
N ILE A 17 -5.26 17.72 6.70
CA ILE A 17 -4.90 19.10 7.04
C ILE A 17 -6.15 19.86 7.47
N ASP A 18 -6.07 20.52 8.62
CA ASP A 18 -7.12 21.43 9.07
C ASP A 18 -7.09 22.71 8.21
N PRO A 19 -8.17 23.04 7.48
CA PRO A 19 -8.21 24.18 6.57
C PRO A 19 -8.06 25.52 7.30
N ALA A 20 -8.40 25.59 8.59
CA ALA A 20 -8.29 26.83 9.36
C ALA A 20 -6.84 27.14 9.76
N THR A 21 -6.04 26.12 10.02
CA THR A 21 -4.68 26.27 10.55
C THR A 21 -3.59 25.92 9.55
N GLY A 22 -3.93 25.22 8.46
CA GLY A 22 -2.98 24.69 7.49
C GLY A 22 -2.05 23.62 8.09
N LYS A 23 -2.42 23.06 9.25
CA LYS A 23 -1.61 22.09 10.01
C LYS A 23 -2.24 20.71 9.97
N PRO A 24 -1.46 19.65 10.23
CA PRO A 24 -2.01 18.32 10.37
C PRO A 24 -3.12 18.26 11.42
N ASN A 25 -4.22 17.57 11.13
CA ASN A 25 -5.40 17.41 11.98
C ASN A 25 -5.16 16.40 13.13
N TYR A 26 -4.03 16.54 13.82
CA TYR A 26 -3.66 15.71 14.97
C TYR A 26 -3.49 16.60 16.19
N SER A 27 -4.22 16.29 17.26
CA SER A 27 -4.12 17.05 18.52
C SER A 27 -2.79 16.84 19.23
N ARG A 28 -2.22 15.63 19.14
CA ARG A 28 -0.91 15.26 19.71
C ARG A 28 -0.25 14.18 18.88
N PHE A 29 1.06 14.20 18.85
CA PHE A 29 1.89 13.18 18.23
C PHE A 29 2.28 12.13 19.27
N THR A 30 1.79 10.89 19.09
CA THR A 30 2.01 9.78 20.02
C THR A 30 2.48 8.55 19.26
N GLU A 31 2.97 7.53 19.96
CA GLU A 31 3.30 6.25 19.31
C GLU A 31 2.05 5.56 18.76
N HIS A 32 0.89 5.75 19.40
CA HIS A 32 -0.36 5.10 19.00
C HIS A 32 -0.87 5.56 17.63
N ASN A 33 -0.70 6.85 17.30
CA ASN A 33 -1.07 7.39 15.99
C ASN A 33 0.09 7.43 14.98
N LEU A 34 1.22 6.79 15.29
CA LEU A 34 2.39 6.79 14.41
C LEU A 34 2.08 6.17 13.04
N GLU A 35 1.25 5.12 13.00
CA GLU A 35 0.88 4.47 11.76
C GLU A 35 -0.05 5.34 10.90
N GLU A 36 -1.05 5.95 11.53
CA GLU A 36 -1.98 6.87 10.88
C GLU A 36 -1.24 8.08 10.28
N ARG A 37 -0.33 8.69 11.06
CA ARG A 37 0.55 9.76 10.57
C ARG A 37 1.47 9.31 9.44
N THR A 38 1.92 8.05 9.46
CA THR A 38 2.70 7.50 8.35
C THR A 38 1.88 7.43 7.07
N LEU A 39 0.60 7.00 7.16
CA LEU A 39 -0.31 6.97 6.01
C LEU A 39 -0.61 8.37 5.51
N ALA A 40 -0.92 9.31 6.41
CA ALA A 40 -1.13 10.72 6.07
C ALA A 40 0.09 11.33 5.35
N ALA A 41 1.31 11.05 5.80
CA ALA A 41 2.54 11.54 5.17
C ALA A 41 2.72 10.99 3.76
N VAL A 42 2.33 9.73 3.53
CA VAL A 42 2.39 9.11 2.20
C VAL A 42 1.32 9.68 1.28
N GLU A 43 0.10 9.90 1.76
CA GLU A 43 -0.99 10.49 0.99
C GLU A 43 -0.67 11.94 0.61
N LEU A 44 -0.29 12.79 1.57
CA LEU A 44 0.09 14.18 1.31
C LEU A 44 1.33 14.33 0.41
N TYR A 45 2.25 13.37 0.43
CA TYR A 45 3.35 13.34 -0.53
C TYR A 45 2.90 12.93 -1.94
N ARG A 46 1.99 11.95 -2.05
CA ARG A 46 1.46 11.50 -3.35
C ARG A 46 0.62 12.57 -4.03
N ASP A 47 -0.12 13.34 -3.24
CA ASP A 47 -0.97 14.45 -3.70
C ASP A 47 -0.17 15.76 -3.86
N ALA A 48 1.17 15.68 -3.92
CA ALA A 48 2.09 16.80 -4.14
C ALA A 48 2.01 17.97 -3.13
N HIS A 49 1.26 17.84 -2.03
CA HIS A 49 1.17 18.85 -0.98
C HIS A 49 2.54 19.12 -0.33
N TYR A 50 3.34 18.08 -0.15
CA TYR A 50 4.75 18.21 0.21
C TYR A 50 5.65 17.84 -0.97
N PRO A 51 6.68 18.66 -1.29
CA PRO A 51 7.53 18.44 -2.47
C PRO A 51 8.42 17.21 -2.34
N ASN A 52 8.67 16.74 -1.12
CA ASN A 52 9.49 15.56 -0.87
C ASN A 52 9.03 14.82 0.39
N ILE A 53 9.39 13.53 0.48
CA ILE A 53 9.07 12.65 1.62
C ILE A 53 9.67 13.20 2.93
N LYS A 54 10.83 13.88 2.87
CA LYS A 54 11.49 14.43 4.06
C LYS A 54 10.64 15.51 4.71
N ASN A 55 10.02 16.38 3.91
CA ASN A 55 9.16 17.45 4.37
C ASN A 55 7.85 16.89 4.93
N ALA A 56 7.25 15.91 4.26
CA ALA A 56 6.06 15.22 4.77
C ALA A 56 6.34 14.50 6.11
N ALA A 57 7.46 13.78 6.19
CA ALA A 57 7.89 13.07 7.40
C ALA A 57 8.18 14.04 8.55
N ALA A 58 8.81 15.18 8.28
CA ALA A 58 9.07 16.21 9.28
C ALA A 58 7.78 16.88 9.77
N ALA A 59 6.87 17.23 8.87
CA ALA A 59 5.61 17.90 9.22
C ALA A 59 4.68 17.04 10.10
N LEU A 60 4.73 15.72 9.91
CA LEU A 60 3.93 14.75 10.67
C LEU A 60 4.71 14.05 11.78
N GLU A 61 5.96 14.45 12.04
CA GLU A 61 6.85 13.83 13.03
C GLU A 61 6.91 12.29 12.93
N VAL A 62 7.15 11.80 11.70
CA VAL A 62 7.30 10.37 11.41
C VAL A 62 8.74 10.11 10.95
N PRO A 63 9.39 8.99 11.35
CA PRO A 63 10.69 8.61 10.82
C PRO A 63 10.68 8.47 9.29
N TYR A 64 11.62 9.12 8.60
CA TYR A 64 11.72 9.15 7.14
C TYR A 64 11.60 7.76 6.49
N TYR A 65 12.37 6.78 6.98
CA TYR A 65 12.39 5.44 6.38
C TYR A 65 11.07 4.69 6.53
N ARG A 66 10.25 5.04 7.52
CA ARG A 66 8.91 4.47 7.70
C ARG A 66 7.98 4.96 6.60
N VAL A 67 7.96 6.28 6.35
CA VAL A 67 7.20 6.89 5.25
C VAL A 67 7.70 6.38 3.89
N TYR A 68 9.02 6.33 3.69
CA TYR A 68 9.61 5.80 2.46
C TYR A 68 9.22 4.33 2.21
N GLY A 69 9.33 3.48 3.23
CA GLY A 69 8.93 2.08 3.14
C GLY A 69 7.45 1.94 2.79
N ARG A 70 6.60 2.73 3.46
CA ARG A 70 5.16 2.76 3.22
C ARG A 70 4.81 3.22 1.81
N HIS A 71 5.45 4.27 1.33
CA HIS A 71 5.30 4.77 -0.04
C HIS A 71 5.66 3.70 -1.08
N LYS A 72 6.69 2.90 -0.80
CA LYS A 72 7.10 1.73 -1.61
C LYS A 72 6.19 0.50 -1.46
N GLY A 73 5.14 0.57 -0.65
CA GLY A 73 4.15 -0.50 -0.48
C GLY A 73 4.46 -1.49 0.65
N ARG A 74 5.46 -1.23 1.49
CA ARG A 74 5.70 -2.07 2.68
C ARG A 74 4.55 -1.94 3.67
N GLN A 75 4.19 -3.06 4.28
CA GLN A 75 3.14 -3.15 5.29
C GLN A 75 3.65 -2.86 6.71
N PRO A 76 2.78 -2.57 7.69
CA PRO A 76 3.22 -2.46 9.08
C PRO A 76 3.71 -3.84 9.55
N ILE A 77 4.64 -3.85 10.51
CA ILE A 77 5.13 -5.10 11.10
C ILE A 77 3.97 -5.91 11.69
N SER A 78 3.01 -5.24 12.32
CA SER A 78 1.80 -5.86 12.88
C SER A 78 0.89 -6.54 11.86
N HIS A 79 0.98 -6.17 10.57
CA HIS A 79 0.06 -6.66 9.55
C HIS A 79 0.69 -7.72 8.63
N ASN A 80 1.95 -7.55 8.25
CA ASN A 80 2.67 -8.50 7.39
C ASN A 80 4.19 -8.49 7.64
N GLY A 81 4.61 -8.31 8.89
CA GLY A 81 6.03 -8.36 9.27
C GLY A 81 6.93 -7.32 8.58
N GLY A 82 6.38 -6.26 7.98
CA GLY A 82 7.15 -5.27 7.21
C GLY A 82 7.38 -5.63 5.74
N GLN A 83 6.77 -6.69 5.23
CA GLN A 83 6.96 -7.15 3.85
C GLN A 83 6.28 -6.24 2.81
N LEU A 84 6.79 -6.31 1.58
CA LEU A 84 6.44 -5.43 0.46
C LEU A 84 5.20 -5.88 -0.32
N ALA A 85 4.82 -7.16 -0.22
CA ALA A 85 3.73 -7.74 -0.99
C ALA A 85 2.54 -8.06 -0.08
N VAL A 86 1.39 -7.44 -0.34
CA VAL A 86 0.10 -7.89 0.21
C VAL A 86 -0.43 -8.96 -0.73
N LEU A 87 0.02 -10.20 -0.52
CA LEU A 87 -0.90 -11.29 -0.76
C LEU A 87 -1.95 -11.14 0.34
N THR A 88 -3.23 -11.08 -0.04
CA THR A 88 -4.30 -11.21 0.96
C THR A 88 -4.16 -12.56 1.67
N PRO A 89 -4.70 -12.72 2.89
CA PRO A 89 -4.61 -14.00 3.60
C PRO A 89 -5.05 -15.21 2.75
N THR A 90 -6.08 -15.02 1.91
CA THR A 90 -6.57 -16.03 0.97
C THR A 90 -5.56 -16.35 -0.14
N GLU A 91 -4.90 -15.33 -0.68
CA GLU A 91 -3.90 -15.47 -1.74
C GLU A 91 -2.62 -16.13 -1.20
N ASP A 92 -2.25 -15.81 0.04
CA ASP A 92 -1.13 -16.44 0.73
C ASP A 92 -1.44 -17.91 1.05
N GLN A 93 -2.66 -18.21 1.51
CA GLN A 93 -3.13 -19.58 1.74
C GLN A 93 -3.11 -20.41 0.45
N ALA A 94 -3.52 -19.85 -0.69
CA ALA A 94 -3.45 -20.54 -1.98
C ALA A 94 -2.02 -20.88 -2.40
N LEU A 95 -1.08 -19.98 -2.14
CA LEU A 95 0.35 -20.21 -2.37
C LEU A 95 0.91 -21.28 -1.44
N LEU A 96 0.51 -21.29 -0.18
CA LEU A 96 0.87 -22.35 0.78
C LEU A 96 0.32 -23.71 0.36
N ILE A 97 -0.94 -23.79 -0.11
CA ILE A 97 -1.53 -25.03 -0.64
C ILE A 97 -0.75 -25.52 -1.87
N TRP A 98 -0.39 -24.63 -2.79
CA TRP A 98 0.45 -24.99 -3.94
C TRP A 98 1.81 -25.52 -3.51
N ALA A 99 2.49 -24.83 -2.58
CA ALA A 99 3.78 -25.25 -2.05
C ALA A 99 3.69 -26.62 -1.37
N HIS A 100 2.68 -26.81 -0.52
CA HIS A 100 2.42 -28.08 0.14
C HIS A 100 2.23 -29.23 -0.88
N ARG A 101 1.47 -29.01 -1.97
CA ARG A 101 1.32 -30.02 -3.03
C ARG A 101 2.64 -30.37 -3.70
N GLN A 102 3.53 -29.40 -3.94
CA GLN A 102 4.85 -29.70 -4.51
C GLN A 102 5.65 -30.62 -3.59
N VAL A 103 5.69 -30.30 -2.28
CA VAL A 103 6.39 -31.11 -1.28
C VAL A 103 5.81 -32.52 -1.17
N MET A 104 4.47 -32.66 -1.14
CA MET A 104 3.80 -33.96 -1.07
C MET A 104 4.05 -34.83 -2.30
N CYS A 105 4.24 -34.22 -3.47
CA CYS A 105 4.64 -34.93 -4.69
C CYS A 105 6.17 -35.15 -4.78
N GLY A 106 6.92 -34.97 -3.69
CA GLY A 106 8.38 -35.18 -3.65
C GLY A 106 9.21 -34.11 -4.38
N HIS A 107 8.61 -32.97 -4.76
CA HIS A 107 9.32 -31.92 -5.46
C HIS A 107 9.97 -30.94 -4.47
N HIS A 108 11.26 -30.69 -4.65
CA HIS A 108 11.94 -29.61 -3.92
C HIS A 108 11.60 -28.24 -4.51
N ILE A 109 11.13 -27.32 -3.67
CA ILE A 109 10.81 -25.97 -4.10
C ILE A 109 12.09 -25.14 -4.17
N GLN A 110 12.58 -24.89 -5.38
CA GLN A 110 13.66 -23.94 -5.60
C GLN A 110 13.14 -22.50 -5.46
N ILE A 111 13.92 -21.62 -4.81
CA ILE A 111 13.61 -20.19 -4.63
C ILE A 111 13.21 -19.52 -5.94
N ARG A 112 13.92 -19.81 -7.04
CA ARG A 112 13.62 -19.26 -8.37
C ARG A 112 12.22 -19.66 -8.86
N ARG A 113 11.86 -20.95 -8.72
CA ARG A 113 10.56 -21.49 -9.15
C ARG A 113 9.42 -20.93 -8.30
N HIS A 114 9.64 -20.81 -6.99
CA HIS A 114 8.67 -20.18 -6.08
C HIS A 114 8.40 -18.72 -6.46
N ARG A 115 9.46 -17.91 -6.67
CA ARG A 115 9.32 -16.51 -7.10
C ARG A 115 8.56 -16.38 -8.43
N LEU A 116 8.84 -17.25 -9.40
CA LEU A 116 8.11 -17.26 -10.66
C LEU A 116 6.63 -17.58 -10.46
N HIS A 117 6.30 -18.53 -9.59
CA HIS A 117 4.93 -18.89 -9.30
C HIS A 117 4.18 -17.76 -8.59
N VAL A 118 4.78 -17.15 -7.56
CA VAL A 118 4.23 -15.97 -6.87
C VAL A 118 3.97 -14.83 -7.86
N LYS A 119 4.92 -14.54 -8.75
CA LYS A 119 4.75 -13.51 -9.79
C LYS A 119 3.56 -13.82 -10.71
N ARG A 120 3.49 -15.03 -11.27
CA ARG A 120 2.37 -15.46 -12.12
C ARG A 120 1.03 -15.40 -11.39
N TYR A 121 1.01 -15.84 -10.14
CA TYR A 121 -0.19 -15.81 -9.32
C TYR A 121 -0.67 -14.37 -9.08
N SER A 122 0.25 -13.45 -8.76
CA SER A 122 -0.08 -12.03 -8.60
C SER A 122 -0.61 -11.37 -9.89
N GLU A 123 -0.05 -11.71 -11.06
CA GLU A 123 -0.51 -11.21 -12.36
C GLU A 123 -1.92 -11.70 -12.69
N LEU A 124 -2.22 -12.99 -12.41
CA LEU A 124 -3.55 -13.56 -12.58
C LEU A 124 -4.58 -12.89 -11.68
N LEU A 125 -4.25 -12.61 -10.42
CA LEU A 125 -5.14 -11.94 -9.49
C LEU A 125 -5.45 -10.50 -9.92
N VAL A 126 -4.43 -9.77 -10.41
CA VAL A 126 -4.63 -8.44 -10.98
C VAL A 126 -5.56 -8.49 -12.20
N ALA A 127 -5.38 -9.47 -13.09
CA ALA A 127 -6.25 -9.66 -14.25
C ALA A 127 -7.70 -9.98 -13.85
N ILE A 128 -7.91 -10.88 -12.89
CA ILE A 128 -9.23 -11.26 -12.38
C ILE A 128 -9.93 -10.07 -11.69
N ARG A 129 -9.20 -9.28 -10.92
CA ARG A 129 -9.77 -8.07 -10.28
C ARG A 129 -10.17 -7.04 -11.33
N ARG A 130 -9.34 -6.81 -12.36
CA ARG A 130 -9.66 -5.91 -13.48
C ARG A 130 -10.91 -6.35 -14.26
N SER A 131 -11.05 -7.65 -14.52
CA SER A 131 -12.22 -8.19 -15.22
C SER A 131 -13.50 -8.12 -14.39
N ARG A 132 -13.39 -8.10 -13.04
CA ARG A 132 -14.55 -7.93 -12.14
C ARG A 132 -14.96 -6.47 -11.94
N SER A 133 -14.02 -5.52 -12.01
CA SER A 133 -14.31 -4.08 -11.93
C SER A 133 -14.91 -3.52 -13.22
N ALA A 134 -14.65 -4.16 -14.36
CA ALA A 134 -15.41 -3.94 -15.59
C ALA A 134 -16.76 -4.66 -15.46
N GLY A 135 -17.75 -4.00 -14.86
CA GLY A 135 -19.12 -4.54 -14.79
C GLY A 135 -19.66 -4.91 -16.18
N PRO A 136 -20.71 -5.75 -16.28
CA PRO A 136 -21.28 -6.11 -17.56
C PRO A 136 -21.70 -4.84 -18.31
N ALA A 137 -21.30 -4.73 -19.57
CA ALA A 137 -21.82 -3.69 -20.45
C ALA A 137 -23.33 -3.87 -20.53
N VAL A 138 -24.07 -3.00 -19.85
CA VAL A 138 -25.53 -2.93 -19.94
C VAL A 138 -25.83 -2.38 -21.34
N THR A 139 -26.21 -3.27 -22.25
CA THR A 139 -26.80 -2.97 -23.56
C THR A 139 -28.31 -3.12 -23.48
#